data_AF-A0A973IWE3-F1
#
_entry.id   AF-A0A973IWE3-F1
#
_cell.length_a   1.000
_cell.length_b   1.000
_cell.length_c   1.000
_cell.angle_alpha   90.00
_cell.angle_beta   90.00
_cell.angle_gamma   90.00
#
_symmetry.space_group_name_H-M   'P 1'
#
loop_
_entity.id
_entity.type
_entity.pdbx_description
1 polymer ?
#
loop_
_entity_poly.entity_id
_entity_poly.type
_entity_poly.pdbx_seq_one_letter_code
_entity_poly.pdbx_strand_id
1 'polypeptide(L)' 'MEKRETLEKQAIDEVCECRYYDLADTIEETSDEDLLALINHLIPCEICGQ' A
#
# COMPACT_ATOMS: atom_id res chain seq x y z
N MET A 1 18.72 1.42 5.19
CA MET A 1 17.71 2.47 5.05
C MET A 1 16.92 2.12 3.80
N GLU A 2 15.75 1.50 3.96
CA GLU A 2 14.83 1.38 2.82
C GLU A 2 14.38 2.79 2.45
N LYS A 3 14.52 3.14 1.17
CA LYS A 3 14.04 4.41 0.66
C LYS A 3 12.52 4.33 0.62
N ARG A 4 11.83 5.36 1.11
CA ARG A 4 10.37 5.50 1.04
C ARG A 4 9.80 5.19 -0.35
N GLU A 5 10.44 5.69 -1.41
CA GLU A 5 10.16 5.34 -2.81
C GLU A 5 10.04 3.82 -3.09
N THR A 6 10.80 2.99 -2.37
CA THR A 6 10.75 1.52 -2.53
C THR A 6 9.52 0.94 -1.86
N LEU A 7 9.18 1.41 -0.66
CA LEU A 7 7.96 1.02 0.05
C LEU A 7 6.73 1.46 -0.73
N GLU A 8 6.73 2.68 -1.26
CA GLU A 8 5.62 3.20 -2.05
C GLU A 8 5.37 2.34 -3.30
N LYS A 9 6.43 2.01 -4.05
CA LYS A 9 6.31 1.13 -5.23
C LYS A 9 5.84 -0.27 -4.88
N GLN A 10 6.40 -0.88 -3.82
CA GLN A 10 5.98 -2.22 -3.40
C GLN A 10 4.54 -2.24 -2.92
N ALA A 11 4.11 -1.24 -2.15
CA ALA A 11 2.72 -1.15 -1.69
C ALA A 11 1.75 -1.00 -2.87
N ILE A 12 2.12 -0.25 -3.91
CA ILE A 12 1.33 -0.09 -5.13
C ILE A 12 1.27 -1.38 -5.97
N ASP A 13 2.35 -2.15 -6.02
CA ASP A 13 2.40 -3.42 -6.74
C ASP A 13 1.63 -4.53 -6.01
N GLU A 14 1.63 -4.52 -4.68
CA GLU A 14 0.96 -5.53 -3.84
C GLU A 14 -0.53 -5.20 -3.57
N VAL A 15 -0.91 -3.92 -3.58
CA VAL A 15 -2.30 -3.53 -3.34
C VAL A 15 -3.22 -3.98 -4.48
N CYS A 16 -4.40 -4.46 -4.13
CA CYS A 16 -5.43 -4.79 -5.12
C CYS A 16 -5.90 -3.55 -5.91
N GLU A 17 -6.42 -3.79 -7.12
CA GLU A 17 -6.98 -2.74 -7.99
C GLU A 17 -8.07 -1.90 -7.32
N CYS A 18 -8.80 -2.46 -6.36
CA CYS A 18 -9.86 -1.76 -5.62
C CYS A 18 -9.34 -0.59 -4.79
N ARG A 19 -8.11 -0.71 -4.25
CA ARG A 19 -7.48 0.34 -3.44
C ARG A 19 -6.28 0.96 -4.15
N TYR A 20 -5.91 0.50 -5.35
CA TYR A 20 -4.79 1.04 -6.11
C TYR A 20 -4.91 2.54 -6.32
N TYR A 21 -6.06 3.01 -6.81
CA TYR A 21 -6.25 4.44 -7.09
C TYR A 21 -6.26 5.28 -5.80
N ASP A 22 -6.94 4.79 -4.77
CA ASP A 22 -6.98 5.46 -3.46
C ASP A 22 -5.59 5.54 -2.82
N LEU A 23 -4.85 4.42 -2.86
CA LEU A 23 -3.49 4.36 -2.35
C LEU A 23 -2.58 5.25 -3.17
N ALA A 24 -2.63 5.20 -4.51
CA ALA A 24 -1.80 6.03 -5.39
C ALA A 24 -2.00 7.54 -5.14
N ASP A 25 -3.24 7.97 -4.88
CA ASP A 25 -3.54 9.37 -4.59
C ASP A 25 -3.08 9.79 -3.18
N THR A 26 -3.08 8.86 -2.22
CA THR A 26 -2.72 9.12 -0.81
C THR A 26 -1.34 8.59 -0.41
N ILE A 27 -0.54 8.08 -1.36
CA ILE A 27 0.69 7.35 -1.07
C ILE A 27 1.75 8.22 -0.41
N GLU A 28 1.84 9.48 -0.83
CA GLU A 28 2.76 10.46 -0.25
C GLU A 28 2.35 10.83 1.19
N GLU A 29 1.07 10.71 1.54
CA GLU A 29 0.52 10.97 2.88
C GLU A 29 0.50 9.71 3.76
N THR A 30 0.58 8.53 3.14
CA THR A 30 0.58 7.23 3.82
C THR A 30 1.88 7.05 4.60
N SER A 31 1.77 6.52 5.82
CA SER A 31 2.92 6.30 6.69
C SER A 31 3.72 5.07 6.23
N ASP A 32 5.02 5.04 6.55
CA ASP A 32 5.86 3.88 6.21
C ASP A 32 5.34 2.59 6.87
N GLU A 33 4.72 2.69 8.06
CA GLU A 33 4.10 1.56 8.77
C GLU A 33 2.87 1.01 8.02
N ASP A 34 2.03 1.90 7.48
CA ASP A 34 0.86 1.51 6.69
C ASP A 34 1.25 0.91 5.34
N LEU A 35 2.27 1.48 4.67
CA LEU A 35 2.84 0.91 3.45
C LEU A 35 3.38 -0.49 3.71
N LEU A 36 4.11 -0.69 4.82
CA LEU A 36 4.58 -2.02 5.23
C LEU A 36 3.41 -2.96 5.55
N ALA A 37 2.35 -2.48 6.19
CA ALA A 37 1.18 -3.31 6.49
C ALA A 37 0.46 -3.77 5.21
N LEU A 38 0.40 -2.92 4.18
CA LEU A 38 -0.12 -3.26 2.86
C LEU A 38 0.78 -4.31 2.16
N ILE A 39 2.10 -4.09 2.13
CA ILE A 39 3.07 -5.02 1.52
C ILE A 39 3.03 -6.40 2.20
N ASN A 40 2.86 -6.42 3.53
CA ASN A 40 2.80 -7.66 4.29
C ASN A 40 1.40 -8.29 4.33
N HIS A 41 0.43 -7.74 3.58
CA HIS A 41 -0.96 -8.23 3.54
C HIS A 41 -1.60 -8.33 4.94
N LEU A 42 -1.22 -7.42 5.85
CA LEU A 42 -1.75 -7.38 7.21
C LEU A 42 -3.13 -6.72 7.27
N ILE A 43 -3.48 -5.95 6.24
CA ILE A 43 -4.77 -5.25 6.13
C ILE A 43 -5.52 -5.83 4.93
N PRO A 44 -6.51 -6.71 5.15
CA PRO A 44 -7.33 -7.22 4.07
C PRO A 44 -8.18 -6.11 3.46
N CYS A 45 -8.34 -6.14 2.15
CA CYS A 45 -9.20 -5.21 1.43
C CYS A 45 -10.67 -5.47 1.76
N GLU A 46 -11.39 -4.47 2.25
CA GLU A 46 -12.82 -4.60 2.58
C GLU A 46 -13.72 -4.79 1.34
N ILE A 47 -13.22 -4.49 0.14
CA ILE A 47 -13.97 -4.59 -1.12
C ILE A 47 -13.85 -5.99 -1.73
N CYS A 48 -12.63 -6.49 -1.89
CA CYS A 48 -12.37 -7.78 -2.55
C CYS A 48 -11.99 -8.91 -1.58
N GLY A 49 -11.68 -8.59 -0.32
CA GLY A 49 -11.32 -9.56 0.72
C GLY A 49 -9.93 -10.17 0.58
N GLN A 50 -9.08 -9.62 -0.30
CA GLN A 50 -7.66 -10.00 -0.43
C GLN A 50 -6.85 -9.43 0.73
#